data_AF-I2CQ29-F1
#
_entry.id   AF-I2CQ29-F1
#
_cell.length_a   1.000
_cell.length_b   1.000
_cell.length_c   1.000
_cell.angle_alpha   90.00
_cell.angle_beta   90.00
_cell.angle_gamma   90.00
#
_symmetry.space_group_name_H-M   'P 1'
#
loop_
_entity.id
_entity.type
_entity.pdbx_description
1 polymer ?
#
loop_
_entity_poly.entity_id
_entity_poly.type
_entity_poly.pdbx_seq_one_letter_code
_entity_poly.pdbx_strand_id
1 'polypeptide(L)'
;MSMARSNLRATGWEEADFHKPIITIGAPWTNANPCNNRVRALADILVEEVEKAGGKAFVAGTPVISDGMTNGTEAMRYSLLSRDLIADCLEIMHEGYMADAVLTLGGCDKTVPAALMPIPRHNAIGLTLYAGTALPGHCPGCLNSQGGEG
;
A
#
# COMPACT_ATOMS: atom_id res chain seq x y z
N MET A 1 -1.93 10.65 31.59
CA MET A 1 -1.64 10.34 30.17
C MET A 1 -2.09 8.92 29.90
N SER A 2 -2.95 8.66 28.90
CA SER A 2 -3.44 7.29 28.64
C SER A 2 -2.34 6.39 28.06
N MET A 3 -2.47 5.08 28.25
CA MET A 3 -1.53 4.08 27.70
C MET A 3 -1.35 4.23 26.18
N ALA A 4 -2.44 4.50 25.46
CA ALA A 4 -2.42 4.72 24.01
C ALA A 4 -1.51 5.90 23.61
N ARG A 5 -1.67 7.06 24.28
CA ARG A 5 -0.81 8.22 24.02
C ARG A 5 0.65 7.96 24.36
N SER A 6 0.92 7.16 25.41
CA SER A 6 2.29 6.79 25.79
C SER A 6 2.98 6.00 24.68
N ASN A 7 2.29 5.02 24.10
CA ASN A 7 2.81 4.23 22.99
C ASN A 7 3.04 5.09 21.74
N LEU A 8 2.11 5.97 21.39
CA LEU A 8 2.25 6.85 20.23
C LEU A 8 3.44 7.82 20.38
N ARG A 9 3.68 8.37 21.57
CA ARG A 9 4.87 9.19 21.84
C ARG A 9 6.18 8.43 21.61
N ALA A 10 6.23 7.14 21.97
CA ALA A 10 7.41 6.31 21.72
C ALA A 10 7.70 6.11 20.22
N THR A 11 6.71 6.34 19.35
CA THR A 11 6.86 6.32 17.88
C THR A 11 7.14 7.69 17.27
N GLY A 12 7.37 8.72 18.10
CA GLY A 12 7.71 10.07 17.65
C GLY A 12 6.52 11.02 17.50
N TRP A 13 5.35 10.70 18.07
CA TRP A 13 4.21 11.63 18.09
C TRP A 13 4.42 12.73 19.15
N GLU A 14 4.09 13.96 18.77
CA GLU A 14 4.14 15.13 19.64
C GLU A 14 2.77 15.47 20.23
N GLU A 15 2.72 16.40 21.20
CA GLU A 15 1.44 16.76 21.83
C GLU A 15 0.45 17.35 20.80
N ALA A 16 0.95 18.15 19.87
CA ALA A 16 0.15 18.78 18.83
C ALA A 16 -0.47 17.75 17.86
N ASP A 17 0.15 16.57 17.70
CA ASP A 17 -0.34 15.53 16.78
C ASP A 17 -1.64 14.89 17.26
N PHE A 18 -1.90 14.85 18.56
CA PHE A 18 -3.12 14.26 19.11
C PHE A 18 -4.40 15.07 18.86
N HIS A 19 -4.27 16.23 18.20
CA HIS A 19 -5.37 17.08 17.79
C HIS A 19 -5.56 17.12 16.27
N LYS A 20 -4.72 16.39 15.52
CA LYS A 20 -4.77 16.28 14.06
C LYS A 20 -5.62 15.08 13.65
N PRO A 21 -6.25 15.11 12.45
CA PRO A 21 -6.83 13.91 11.88
C PRO A 21 -5.75 12.85 11.62
N ILE A 22 -6.02 11.63 12.03
CA ILE A 22 -5.12 10.48 11.89
C ILE A 22 -5.41 9.79 10.56
N ILE A 23 -4.39 9.66 9.72
CA ILE A 23 -4.52 9.10 8.38
C ILE A 23 -3.73 7.79 8.30
N THR A 24 -4.40 6.71 7.92
CA THR A 24 -3.75 5.43 7.63
C THR A 24 -3.18 5.46 6.21
N ILE A 25 -1.89 5.15 6.06
CA ILE A 25 -1.24 4.96 4.75
C ILE A 25 -1.03 3.47 4.49
N GLY A 26 -1.92 2.86 3.72
CA GLY A 26 -1.83 1.46 3.31
C GLY A 26 -0.77 1.23 2.24
N ALA A 27 0.33 0.58 2.60
CA ALA A 27 1.53 0.43 1.77
C ALA A 27 1.92 -1.05 1.59
N PRO A 28 1.29 -1.78 0.66
CA PRO A 28 1.74 -3.12 0.25
C PRO A 28 3.12 -3.01 -0.43
N TRP A 29 4.19 -3.20 0.34
CA TRP A 29 5.55 -3.08 -0.15
C TRP A 29 6.30 -4.41 -0.04
N THR A 30 7.07 -4.70 -1.08
CA THR A 30 8.11 -5.73 -1.05
C THR A 30 9.20 -5.37 -2.04
N ASN A 31 10.45 -5.66 -1.69
CA ASN A 31 11.56 -5.55 -2.62
C ASN A 31 11.66 -6.75 -3.59
N ALA A 32 10.78 -7.75 -3.44
CA ALA A 32 10.83 -8.99 -4.23
C ALA A 32 10.28 -8.84 -5.66
N ASN A 33 9.48 -7.82 -5.97
CA ASN A 33 8.90 -7.65 -7.30
C ASN A 33 8.87 -6.18 -7.77
N PRO A 34 8.92 -5.93 -9.08
CA PRO A 34 8.97 -4.57 -9.62
C PRO A 34 7.67 -3.79 -9.49
N CYS A 35 6.52 -4.46 -9.30
CA CYS A 35 5.21 -3.82 -9.21
C CYS A 35 5.03 -3.07 -7.87
N ASN A 36 5.66 -3.54 -6.80
CA ASN A 36 5.48 -2.99 -5.44
C ASN A 36 6.78 -2.49 -4.79
N ASN A 37 7.95 -2.63 -5.41
CA ASN A 37 9.22 -2.17 -4.82
C ASN A 37 9.29 -0.66 -4.56
N ARG A 38 8.59 0.14 -5.36
CA ARG A 38 8.51 1.61 -5.26
C ARG A 38 7.45 2.11 -4.27
N VAL A 39 6.56 1.23 -3.79
CA VAL A 39 5.47 1.60 -2.88
C VAL A 39 5.99 2.24 -1.60
N ARG A 40 7.17 1.82 -1.12
CA ARG A 40 7.81 2.45 0.05
C ARG A 40 8.08 3.94 -0.17
N ALA A 41 8.73 4.30 -1.28
CA ALA A 41 9.03 5.70 -1.57
C ALA A 41 7.76 6.54 -1.76
N LEU A 42 6.72 5.95 -2.38
CA LEU A 42 5.42 6.62 -2.50
C LEU A 42 4.74 6.80 -1.13
N ALA A 43 4.84 5.82 -0.23
CA ALA A 43 4.30 5.92 1.11
C ALA A 43 5.01 7.01 1.92
N ASP A 44 6.33 7.09 1.81
CA ASP A 44 7.13 8.13 2.47
C ASP A 44 6.68 9.53 1.99
N ILE A 45 6.47 9.72 0.68
CA ILE A 45 5.92 10.96 0.13
C ILE A 45 4.52 11.25 0.68
N LEU A 46 3.63 10.26 0.73
CA LEU A 46 2.26 10.45 1.25
C LEU A 46 2.26 10.86 2.72
N VAL A 47 3.15 10.29 3.54
CA VAL A 47 3.31 10.69 4.95
C VAL A 47 3.68 12.17 5.03
N GLU A 48 4.68 12.60 4.27
CA GLU A 48 5.10 14.01 4.24
C GLU A 48 3.98 14.95 3.81
N GLU A 49 3.25 14.61 2.74
CA GLU A 49 2.18 15.46 2.22
C GLU A 49 0.97 15.53 3.15
N VAL A 50 0.62 14.43 3.82
CA VAL A 50 -0.41 14.43 4.86
C VAL A 50 -0.02 15.32 6.04
N GLU A 51 1.22 15.23 6.51
CA GLU A 51 1.69 16.05 7.63
C GLU A 51 1.76 17.53 7.25
N LYS A 52 2.18 17.86 6.02
CA LYS A 52 2.12 19.24 5.48
C LYS A 52 0.69 19.76 5.38
N ALA A 53 -0.29 18.90 5.08
CA ALA A 53 -1.71 19.25 5.04
C ALA A 53 -2.37 19.35 6.44
N GLY A 54 -1.62 19.13 7.51
CA GLY A 54 -2.09 19.26 8.90
C GLY A 54 -2.67 17.97 9.50
N GLY A 55 -2.53 16.83 8.83
CA GLY A 55 -2.83 15.50 9.40
C GLY A 55 -1.66 14.89 10.15
N LYS A 56 -1.88 13.74 10.77
CA LYS A 56 -0.81 12.84 11.25
C LYS A 56 -0.98 11.48 10.60
N ALA A 57 0.08 10.96 10.00
CA ALA A 57 0.02 9.69 9.28
C ALA A 57 0.72 8.56 10.04
N PHE A 58 0.25 7.33 9.83
CA PHE A 58 1.03 6.12 10.11
C PHE A 58 0.95 5.16 8.92
N VAL A 59 2.00 4.36 8.73
CA VAL A 59 2.08 3.42 7.61
C VAL A 59 1.63 2.03 8.04
N ALA A 60 0.68 1.46 7.30
CA ALA A 60 0.21 0.09 7.44
C ALA A 60 0.82 -0.79 6.34
N GLY A 61 1.72 -1.71 6.73
CA GLY A 61 2.30 -2.69 5.81
C GLY A 61 1.40 -3.92 5.63
N THR A 62 1.52 -4.59 4.49
CA THR A 62 0.79 -5.84 4.18
C THR A 62 1.65 -6.78 3.32
N PRO A 63 1.37 -8.10 3.30
CA PRO A 63 2.05 -9.02 2.39
C PRO A 63 1.72 -8.71 0.92
N VAL A 64 2.60 -9.12 0.00
CA VAL A 64 2.41 -8.93 -1.45
C VAL A 64 2.81 -10.20 -2.19
N ILE A 65 1.94 -10.66 -3.09
CA ILE A 65 2.22 -11.75 -4.03
C ILE A 65 2.25 -11.19 -5.46
N SER A 66 3.21 -11.67 -6.26
CA SER A 66 3.30 -11.31 -7.68
C SER A 66 2.84 -12.47 -8.55
N ASP A 67 1.81 -12.22 -9.36
CA ASP A 67 1.35 -13.19 -10.36
C ASP A 67 2.46 -13.47 -11.38
N GLY A 68 3.20 -12.44 -11.79
CA GLY A 68 4.32 -12.60 -12.73
C GLY A 68 5.42 -13.55 -12.24
N MET A 69 5.65 -13.64 -10.93
CA MET A 69 6.64 -14.56 -10.35
C MET A 69 6.07 -15.93 -10.01
N THR A 70 4.80 -16.00 -9.63
CA THR A 70 4.17 -17.25 -9.17
C THR A 70 3.52 -18.05 -10.30
N ASN A 71 3.38 -17.46 -11.49
CA ASN A 71 2.72 -18.10 -12.62
C ASN A 71 3.37 -19.42 -13.02
N GLY A 72 2.54 -20.45 -13.23
CA GLY A 72 3.00 -21.81 -13.56
C GLY A 72 3.55 -22.62 -12.37
N THR A 73 3.45 -22.12 -11.14
CA THR A 73 3.93 -22.81 -9.93
C THR A 73 2.80 -23.10 -8.94
N GLU A 74 3.03 -24.01 -7.98
CA GLU A 74 2.08 -24.27 -6.88
C GLU A 74 1.78 -23.01 -6.05
N ALA A 75 2.70 -22.04 -6.02
CA ALA A 75 2.53 -20.79 -5.31
C ALA A 75 1.42 -19.91 -5.89
N MET A 76 0.96 -20.14 -7.12
CA MET A 76 -0.16 -19.40 -7.73
C MET A 76 -1.45 -19.54 -6.91
N ARG A 77 -1.58 -20.58 -6.08
CA ARG A 77 -2.70 -20.71 -5.12
C ARG A 77 -2.81 -19.53 -4.14
N TYR A 78 -1.69 -18.84 -3.88
CA TYR A 78 -1.64 -17.68 -2.98
C TYR A 78 -1.99 -16.36 -3.65
N SER A 79 -2.14 -16.31 -4.99
CA SER A 79 -2.45 -15.08 -5.71
C SER A 79 -3.81 -14.51 -5.29
N LEU A 80 -4.91 -15.20 -5.61
CA LEU A 80 -6.25 -14.63 -5.39
C LEU A 80 -6.56 -14.41 -3.90
N LEU A 81 -6.14 -15.33 -3.02
CA LEU A 81 -6.36 -15.19 -1.57
C LEU A 81 -5.62 -13.98 -0.98
N SER A 82 -4.51 -13.55 -1.59
CA SER A 82 -3.78 -12.37 -1.13
C SER A 82 -4.62 -11.10 -1.20
N ARG A 83 -5.61 -11.03 -2.11
CA ARG A 83 -6.50 -9.87 -2.23
C ARG A 83 -7.24 -9.63 -0.92
N ASP A 84 -7.94 -10.65 -0.44
CA ASP A 84 -8.77 -10.53 0.75
C ASP A 84 -7.91 -10.34 1.99
N LEU A 85 -6.79 -11.07 2.09
CA LEU A 85 -5.84 -10.91 3.20
C LEU A 85 -5.27 -9.49 3.29
N ILE A 86 -4.87 -8.89 2.16
CA ILE A 86 -4.36 -7.52 2.14
C ILE A 86 -5.45 -6.53 2.57
N ALA A 87 -6.67 -6.69 2.05
CA ALA A 87 -7.79 -5.84 2.42
C ALA A 87 -8.05 -5.91 3.94
N ASP A 88 -8.11 -7.13 4.49
CA ASP A 88 -8.31 -7.36 5.93
C ASP A 88 -7.18 -6.75 6.77
N CYS A 89 -5.92 -6.86 6.34
CA CYS A 89 -4.80 -6.23 7.04
C CYS A 89 -4.93 -4.69 7.08
N LEU A 90 -5.29 -4.07 5.96
CA LEU A 90 -5.46 -2.61 5.90
C LEU A 90 -6.64 -2.13 6.75
N GLU A 91 -7.74 -2.88 6.71
CA GLU A 91 -8.95 -2.67 7.50
C GLU A 91 -8.66 -2.76 9.01
N ILE A 92 -7.96 -3.81 9.46
CA ILE A 92 -7.56 -3.97 10.87
C ILE A 92 -6.68 -2.80 11.33
N MET A 93 -5.75 -2.35 10.50
CA MET A 93 -4.87 -1.24 10.84
C MET A 93 -5.64 0.10 10.88
N HIS A 94 -6.57 0.33 9.97
CA HIS A 94 -7.36 1.55 9.95
C HIS A 94 -8.27 1.66 11.18
N GLU A 95 -9.11 0.64 11.38
CA GLU A 95 -10.10 0.61 12.46
C GLU A 95 -9.45 0.40 13.83
N GLY A 96 -8.43 -0.48 13.90
CA GLY A 96 -7.75 -0.80 15.16
C GLY A 96 -7.00 0.37 15.78
N TYR A 97 -6.52 1.31 14.94
CA TYR A 97 -5.93 2.57 15.40
C TYR A 97 -6.92 3.74 15.40
N MET A 98 -8.20 3.50 15.12
CA MET A 98 -9.27 4.51 15.11
C MET A 98 -8.89 5.72 14.25
N ALA A 99 -8.36 5.46 13.05
CA ALA A 99 -7.96 6.51 12.13
C ALA A 99 -9.18 7.17 11.45
N ASP A 100 -9.05 8.45 11.08
CA ASP A 100 -10.13 9.27 10.53
C ASP A 100 -10.30 9.09 9.02
N ALA A 101 -9.22 8.75 8.31
CA ALA A 101 -9.23 8.50 6.87
C ALA A 101 -8.12 7.55 6.44
N VAL A 102 -8.22 7.03 5.22
CA VAL A 102 -7.28 6.04 4.68
C VAL A 102 -6.82 6.38 3.26
N LEU A 103 -5.51 6.40 3.06
CA LEU A 103 -4.87 6.47 1.74
C LEU A 103 -4.21 5.12 1.47
N THR A 104 -4.50 4.48 0.34
CA THR A 104 -3.94 3.16 0.02
C THR A 104 -3.18 3.17 -1.30
N LEU A 105 -2.11 2.39 -1.37
CA LEU A 105 -1.30 2.19 -2.56
C LEU A 105 -1.55 0.79 -3.13
N GLY A 106 -1.68 0.70 -4.46
CA GLY A 106 -1.81 -0.58 -5.18
C GLY A 106 -0.89 -0.62 -6.38
N GLY A 107 -0.21 -1.75 -6.63
CA GLY A 107 0.76 -1.91 -7.71
C GLY A 107 0.52 -3.19 -8.53
N CYS A 108 0.83 -4.35 -7.95
CA CYS A 108 0.56 -5.65 -8.57
C CYS A 108 -0.95 -5.94 -8.64
N ASP A 109 -1.33 -6.87 -9.52
CA ASP A 109 -2.72 -7.23 -9.86
C ASP A 109 -3.64 -7.24 -8.61
N LYS A 110 -3.38 -8.16 -7.67
CA LYS A 110 -4.25 -8.37 -6.51
C LYS A 110 -4.16 -7.26 -5.46
N THR A 111 -3.09 -6.48 -5.46
CA THR A 111 -2.91 -5.37 -4.51
C THR A 111 -3.80 -4.17 -4.85
N VAL A 112 -4.14 -3.96 -6.12
CA VAL A 112 -4.99 -2.83 -6.56
C VAL A 112 -6.43 -2.94 -6.02
N PRO A 113 -7.18 -4.04 -6.24
CA PRO A 113 -8.50 -4.17 -5.65
C PRO A 113 -8.43 -4.28 -4.13
N ALA A 114 -7.40 -4.94 -3.58
CA ALA A 114 -7.24 -5.04 -2.13
C ALA A 114 -7.02 -3.69 -1.44
N ALA A 115 -6.28 -2.78 -2.06
CA ALA A 115 -6.08 -1.42 -1.57
C ALA A 115 -7.40 -0.62 -1.58
N LEU A 116 -8.29 -0.87 -2.54
CA LEU A 116 -9.56 -0.18 -2.65
C LEU A 116 -10.60 -0.71 -1.64
N MET A 117 -10.63 -2.02 -1.39
CA MET A 117 -11.69 -2.69 -0.62
C MET A 117 -11.98 -2.16 0.79
N PRO A 118 -11.00 -1.73 1.62
CA PRO A 118 -11.27 -1.19 2.95
C PRO A 118 -12.18 0.03 2.94
N ILE A 119 -12.08 0.88 1.91
CA ILE A 119 -12.85 2.13 1.79
C ILE A 119 -14.37 1.85 1.75
N PRO A 120 -14.91 1.07 0.77
CA PRO A 120 -16.32 0.76 0.73
C PRO A 120 -16.77 -0.23 1.81
N ARG A 121 -15.89 -1.08 2.36
CA ARG A 121 -16.25 -1.99 3.47
C ARG A 121 -16.62 -1.24 4.75
N HIS A 122 -15.91 -0.14 5.02
CA HIS A 122 -16.13 0.69 6.22
C HIS A 122 -16.87 2.00 5.94
N ASN A 123 -17.18 2.29 4.68
CA ASN A 123 -17.64 3.61 4.27
C ASN A 123 -16.66 4.71 4.76
N ALA A 124 -15.37 4.42 4.70
CA ALA A 124 -14.30 5.30 5.17
C ALA A 124 -14.07 6.45 4.18
N ILE A 125 -13.58 7.58 4.68
CA ILE A 125 -13.03 8.64 3.82
C ILE A 125 -11.68 8.14 3.31
N GLY A 126 -11.54 7.97 2.00
CA GLY A 126 -10.27 7.47 1.49
C GLY A 126 -10.05 7.60 0.00
N LEU A 127 -8.78 7.40 -0.38
CA LEU A 127 -8.31 7.45 -1.76
C LEU A 127 -7.32 6.30 -2.00
N THR A 128 -7.47 5.63 -3.14
CA THR A 128 -6.51 4.63 -3.61
C THR A 128 -5.68 5.19 -4.76
N LEU A 129 -4.36 5.05 -4.65
CA LEU A 129 -3.40 5.51 -5.64
C LEU A 129 -2.69 4.32 -6.28
N TYR A 130 -2.59 4.34 -7.60
CA TYR A 130 -1.88 3.34 -8.38
C TYR A 130 -0.37 3.64 -8.40
N ALA A 131 0.47 2.64 -8.11
CA ALA A 131 1.92 2.79 -8.02
C ALA A 131 2.61 3.06 -9.38
N GLY A 132 1.86 2.91 -10.48
CA GLY A 132 2.33 3.19 -11.84
C GLY A 132 2.78 1.94 -12.59
N THR A 133 2.70 2.01 -13.91
CA THR A 133 3.13 0.93 -14.80
C THR A 133 4.65 0.91 -14.96
N ALA A 134 5.21 -0.28 -15.15
CA ALA A 134 6.60 -0.41 -15.58
C ALA A 134 6.74 0.06 -17.03
N LEU A 135 7.91 0.64 -17.34
CA LEU A 135 8.30 0.91 -18.72
C LEU A 135 8.69 -0.41 -19.41
N PRO A 136 8.50 -0.52 -20.73
CA PRO A 136 8.98 -1.68 -21.47
C PRO A 136 10.51 -1.80 -21.34
N GLY A 137 10.99 -3.04 -21.21
CA GLY A 137 12.42 -3.33 -21.38
C GLY A 137 12.82 -3.19 -22.84
N HIS A 138 14.11 -2.92 -23.09
CA HIS A 138 14.72 -2.98 -24.42
C HIS A 138 15.71 -4.14 -24.44
N CYS A 139 15.53 -5.08 -25.38
CA CYS A 139 16.46 -6.19 -25.61
C CYS A 139 17.04 -6.11 -27.02
N PRO A 140 18.29 -5.63 -27.18
CA PRO A 140 18.96 -5.61 -28.47
C PRO A 140 19.02 -7.03 -29.07
N GLY A 141 18.41 -7.21 -30.25
CA GLY A 141 18.36 -8.49 -30.97
C GLY A 141 17.22 -9.44 -30.59
N CYS A 142 16.38 -9.09 -29.59
CA CYS A 142 15.12 -9.80 -29.37
C CYS A 142 14.05 -9.30 -30.35
N LEU A 143 13.25 -10.20 -30.92
CA LEU A 143 12.07 -9.83 -31.70
C LEU A 143 10.91 -9.50 -30.75
N ASN A 144 10.27 -8.35 -30.92
CA ASN A 144 9.01 -8.05 -30.26
C ASN A 144 7.85 -8.86 -30.88
N SER A 145 6.66 -8.82 -30.27
CA SER A 145 5.47 -9.56 -30.73
C SER A 145 4.97 -9.16 -32.13
N GLN A 146 5.54 -8.09 -32.71
CA GLN A 146 5.25 -7.60 -34.06
C GLN A 146 6.44 -7.78 -35.04
N GLY A 147 7.51 -8.49 -34.63
CA GLY A 147 8.67 -8.77 -35.47
C GLY A 147 9.66 -7.62 -35.65
N GLY A 148 9.56 -6.53 -34.87
CA GLY A 148 10.57 -5.47 -34.79
C GLY A 148 11.59 -5.74 -33.68
N GLU A 149 12.65 -4.93 -33.61
CA GLU A 149 13.57 -4.95 -32.46
C GLU A 149 12.80 -4.60 -31.17
N GLY A 150 12.97 -5.43 -30.14
CA GLY A 150 12.33 -5.30 -28.82
C GLY A 150 13.25 -4.73 -27.76
#